data_AF-A0A1G6MEX5-F1
#
_entry.id   AF-A0A1G6MEX5-F1
#
_cell.length_a   1.000
_cell.length_b   1.000
_cell.length_c   1.000
_cell.angle_alpha   90.00
_cell.angle_beta   90.00
_cell.angle_gamma   90.00
#
_symmetry.space_group_name_H-M   'P 1'
#
loop_
_entity.id
_entity.type
_entity.pdbx_description
1 polymer ?
#
loop_
_entity_poly.entity_id
_entity_poly.type
_entity_poly.pdbx_seq_one_letter_code
_entity_poly.pdbx_strand_id
1 'polypeptide(L)'
;MGCETLALSPKDAETYFSTATEVSAARFDAESIILPCSFSGTLTKGGIRYAWRIHAAGAGYLTAQATSSETKRFLCEDACEKALPALMGR
;
A
#
# COMPACT_ATOMS: atom_id res chain seq x y z
N MET A 1 8.31 -19.36 1.45
CA MET A 1 8.10 -18.31 2.47
C MET A 1 6.75 -17.68 2.18
N GLY A 2 5.73 -18.05 2.94
CA GLY A 2 4.40 -17.43 2.85
C GLY A 2 4.36 -16.11 3.60
N CYS A 3 3.29 -15.34 3.48
CA CYS A 3 3.03 -14.10 4.24
C CYS A 3 3.11 -14.23 5.76
N GLU A 4 3.26 -15.45 6.26
CA GLU A 4 3.12 -15.83 7.66
C GLU A 4 4.19 -15.19 8.56
N THR A 5 5.30 -14.72 7.97
CA THR A 5 6.39 -14.03 8.68
C THR A 5 6.38 -12.51 8.51
N LEU A 6 5.61 -11.98 7.54
CA LEU A 6 5.54 -10.54 7.29
C LEU A 6 4.20 -10.04 7.83
N ALA A 7 4.21 -9.24 8.89
CA ALA A 7 3.01 -8.58 9.39
C ALA A 7 3.21 -7.06 9.27
N LEU A 8 2.46 -6.40 8.37
CA LEU A 8 2.43 -4.94 8.35
C LEU A 8 1.59 -4.42 9.52
N SER A 9 2.21 -3.67 10.41
CA SER A 9 1.51 -2.94 11.47
C SER A 9 0.80 -1.70 10.89
N PRO A 10 -0.15 -1.10 11.63
CA PRO A 10 -0.76 0.17 11.22
C PRO A 10 0.26 1.28 10.95
N LYS A 11 1.36 1.32 11.73
CA LYS A 11 2.45 2.29 11.55
C LYS A 11 3.23 2.06 10.25
N ASP A 12 3.40 0.81 9.84
CA ASP A 12 4.04 0.47 8.57
C ASP A 12 3.16 0.90 7.39
N ALA A 13 1.83 0.72 7.50
CA ALA A 13 0.90 1.22 6.51
C ALA A 13 0.93 2.77 6.40
N GLU A 14 0.98 3.48 7.52
CA GLU A 14 1.15 4.95 7.51
C GLU A 14 2.47 5.35 6.84
N THR A 15 3.56 4.67 7.17
CA THR A 15 4.88 4.89 6.57
C THR A 15 4.84 4.66 5.07
N TYR A 16 4.20 3.57 4.62
CA TYR A 16 3.99 3.25 3.21
C TYR A 16 3.30 4.41 2.49
N PHE A 17 2.12 4.84 2.94
CA PHE A 17 1.36 5.89 2.26
C PHE A 17 1.98 7.29 2.38
N SER A 18 3.01 7.47 3.21
CA SER A 18 3.80 8.70 3.29
C SER A 18 5.01 8.72 2.35
N THR A 19 5.47 7.56 1.90
CA THR A 19 6.72 7.41 1.11
C THR A 19 6.49 6.82 -0.27
N ALA A 20 5.40 6.09 -0.49
CA ALA A 20 5.01 5.52 -1.77
C ALA A 20 4.45 6.59 -2.72
N THR A 21 4.62 6.37 -4.01
CA THR A 21 4.21 7.31 -5.06
C THR A 21 2.77 7.02 -5.48
N GLU A 22 1.87 8.02 -5.38
CA GLU A 22 0.53 7.93 -5.97
C GLU A 22 0.64 7.97 -7.50
N VAL A 23 0.04 7.00 -8.19
CA VAL A 23 0.15 6.84 -9.64
C VAL A 23 -1.21 6.73 -10.32
N SER A 24 -1.25 7.00 -11.63
CA SER A 24 -2.44 6.79 -12.44
C SER A 24 -2.78 5.30 -12.56
N ALA A 25 -4.03 4.99 -12.90
CA ALA A 25 -4.46 3.61 -13.14
C ALA A 25 -3.62 2.93 -14.24
N ALA A 26 -3.40 3.61 -15.37
CA ALA A 26 -2.62 3.06 -16.47
C ALA A 26 -1.18 2.71 -16.07
N ARG A 27 -0.52 3.57 -15.28
CA ARG A 27 0.84 3.31 -14.80
C ARG A 27 0.86 2.15 -13.80
N PHE A 28 -0.09 2.13 -12.88
CA PHE A 28 -0.21 1.07 -11.90
C PHE A 28 -0.44 -0.29 -12.56
N ASP A 29 -1.33 -0.37 -13.55
CA ASP A 29 -1.62 -1.63 -14.25
C ASP A 29 -0.41 -2.13 -15.05
N ALA A 30 0.46 -1.22 -15.51
CA ALA A 30 1.69 -1.56 -16.23
C ALA A 30 2.85 -1.99 -15.31
N GLU A 31 2.97 -1.38 -14.12
CA GLU A 31 4.15 -1.52 -13.27
C GLU A 31 3.91 -2.33 -11.98
N SER A 32 2.65 -2.51 -11.56
CA SER A 32 2.35 -3.18 -10.29
C SER A 32 2.61 -4.68 -10.35
N ILE A 33 3.14 -5.21 -9.24
CA ILE A 33 3.24 -6.65 -8.99
C ILE A 33 2.21 -7.01 -7.93
N ILE A 34 1.09 -7.60 -8.35
CA ILE A 34 0.00 -8.00 -7.46
C ILE A 34 0.21 -9.44 -7.00
N LEU A 35 0.89 -9.61 -5.87
CA LEU A 35 1.04 -10.92 -5.24
C LEU A 35 -0.21 -11.28 -4.40
N PRO A 36 -0.54 -12.59 -4.25
CA PRO A 36 -1.65 -13.04 -3.41
C PRO A 36 -1.50 -12.60 -1.95
N CYS A 37 -0.24 -12.40 -1.53
CA CYS A 37 0.08 -11.88 -0.24
C CYS A 37 -0.31 -10.41 -0.13
N SER A 38 -1.27 -10.10 0.73
CA SER A 38 -1.69 -8.73 0.97
C SER A 38 -2.07 -8.49 2.42
N PHE A 39 -1.90 -7.24 2.82
CA PHE A 39 -2.26 -6.71 4.13
C PHE A 39 -3.34 -5.66 3.91
N SER A 40 -4.30 -5.61 4.80
CA SER A 40 -5.36 -4.62 4.72
C SER A 40 -5.76 -4.13 6.09
N GLY A 41 -6.29 -2.92 6.14
CA GLY A 41 -6.79 -2.33 7.36
C GLY A 41 -7.49 -1.01 7.09
N THR A 42 -7.59 -0.20 8.14
CA THR A 42 -8.15 1.14 8.04
C THR A 42 -7.18 2.14 8.65
N LEU A 43 -7.18 3.36 8.11
CA LEU A 43 -6.45 4.49 8.66
C LEU A 43 -7.35 5.73 8.67
N THR A 44 -7.12 6.63 9.61
CA THR A 44 -7.85 7.90 9.69
C THR A 44 -6.86 9.02 9.38
N LYS A 45 -7.11 9.79 8.31
CA LYS A 45 -6.26 10.91 7.90
C LYS A 45 -7.14 12.13 7.68
N GLY A 46 -6.86 13.22 8.41
CA GLY A 46 -7.63 14.46 8.31
C GLY A 46 -9.13 14.30 8.60
N GLY A 47 -9.49 13.39 9.52
CA GLY A 47 -10.89 13.07 9.84
C GLY A 47 -11.59 12.16 8.83
N ILE A 48 -10.95 11.81 7.72
CA ILE A 48 -11.47 10.88 6.72
C ILE A 48 -10.94 9.48 7.03
N ARG A 49 -11.85 8.49 7.08
CA ARG A 49 -11.49 7.08 7.20
C ARG A 49 -11.21 6.50 5.82
N TYR A 50 -10.05 5.85 5.69
CA TYR A 50 -9.64 5.15 4.49
C TYR A 50 -9.52 3.66 4.78
N ALA A 51 -10.01 2.84 3.85
CA ALA A 51 -9.61 1.45 3.76
C ALA A 51 -8.33 1.37 2.93
N TRP A 52 -7.38 0.53 3.34
CA TRP A 52 -6.14 0.32 2.60
C TRP A 52 -5.89 -1.16 2.35
N ARG A 53 -5.17 -1.44 1.26
CA ARG A 53 -4.61 -2.75 0.93
C ARG A 53 -3.21 -2.57 0.36
N ILE A 54 -2.24 -3.32 0.85
CA ILE A 54 -0.86 -3.32 0.36
C ILE A 54 -0.48 -4.77 0.05
N HIS A 55 -0.07 -5.03 -1.18
CA HIS A 55 0.43 -6.33 -1.61
C HIS A 55 1.93 -6.44 -1.29
N ALA A 56 2.39 -7.66 -1.01
CA ALA A 56 3.82 -7.94 -1.05
C ALA A 56 4.37 -7.56 -2.43
N ALA A 57 5.63 -7.08 -2.48
CA ALA A 57 6.22 -6.37 -3.62
C ALA A 57 5.70 -4.93 -3.86
N GLY A 58 4.91 -4.38 -2.92
CA GLY A 58 4.80 -2.92 -2.75
C GLY A 58 3.67 -2.22 -3.49
N ALA A 59 2.78 -2.94 -4.17
CA ALA A 59 1.60 -2.34 -4.80
C ALA A 59 0.50 -2.05 -3.77
N GLY A 60 -0.03 -0.83 -3.75
CA GLY A 60 -0.95 -0.37 -2.71
C GLY A 60 -2.20 0.33 -3.24
N TYR A 61 -3.27 0.22 -2.47
CA TYR A 61 -4.56 0.84 -2.71
C TYR A 61 -5.03 1.60 -1.48
N LEU A 62 -5.59 2.78 -1.70
CA LEU A 62 -6.21 3.60 -0.67
C LEU A 62 -7.59 4.07 -1.13
N THR A 63 -8.63 3.66 -0.42
CA THR A 63 -10.02 3.97 -0.76
C THR A 63 -10.65 4.77 0.37
N ALA A 64 -11.12 5.98 0.09
CA ALA A 64 -11.86 6.77 1.06
C ALA A 64 -13.22 6.14 1.33
N GLN A 65 -13.54 5.83 2.59
CA GLN A 65 -14.82 5.19 2.92
C GLN A 65 -16.02 6.15 2.77
N ALA A 66 -15.78 7.45 2.85
CA ALA A 66 -16.82 8.47 2.73
C ALA A 66 -17.29 8.71 1.28
N THR A 67 -16.46 8.36 0.28
CA THR A 67 -16.71 8.65 -1.14
C THR A 67 -16.42 7.39 -1.94
N SER A 68 -17.47 6.63 -2.27
CA SER A 68 -17.40 5.26 -2.76
C SER A 68 -16.89 5.07 -4.20
N SER A 69 -16.04 5.95 -4.74
CA SER A 69 -15.70 5.89 -6.18
C SER A 69 -14.22 6.03 -6.54
N GLU A 70 -13.37 6.59 -5.67
CA GLU A 70 -11.97 6.84 -6.03
C GLU A 70 -10.99 6.04 -5.17
N THR A 71 -10.49 4.95 -5.77
CA THR A 71 -9.38 4.17 -5.22
C THR A 71 -8.08 4.75 -5.78
N LYS A 72 -7.33 5.40 -4.90
CA LYS A 72 -5.96 5.83 -5.18
C LYS A 72 -5.04 4.61 -5.22
N ARG A 73 -4.05 4.67 -6.11
CA ARG A 73 -3.12 3.58 -6.39
C ARG A 73 -1.70 4.07 -6.10
N PHE A 74 -0.91 3.22 -5.46
CA PHE A 74 0.43 3.55 -4.99
C PHE A 74 1.44 2.49 -5.38
N LEU A 75 2.64 2.91 -5.75
CA LEU A 75 3.78 2.02 -5.99
C LEU A 75 4.88 2.32 -4.97
N CYS A 76 5.44 1.25 -4.38
CA CYS A 76 6.60 1.34 -3.49
C CYS A 76 7.87 1.47 -4.33
N GLU A 77 8.37 2.69 -4.45
CA GLU A 77 9.63 3.00 -5.12
C GLU A 77 10.72 3.36 -4.09
N ASP A 78 11.90 3.81 -4.54
CA ASP A 78 13.11 4.10 -3.77
C ASP A 78 12.92 4.48 -2.30
N ALA A 79 12.09 5.49 -2.00
CA ALA A 79 11.87 5.97 -0.64
C ALA A 79 11.08 4.97 0.22
N CYS A 80 10.08 4.33 -0.37
CA CYS A 80 9.27 3.31 0.27
C CYS A 80 10.08 2.02 0.48
N GLU A 81 10.88 1.58 -0.50
CA GLU A 81 11.76 0.41 -0.34
C GLU A 81 12.73 0.58 0.83
N LYS A 82 13.29 1.78 0.98
CA LYS A 82 14.20 2.11 2.10
C LYS A 82 13.48 2.16 3.45
N ALA A 83 12.25 2.65 3.47
CA ALA A 83 11.46 2.77 4.68
C ALA A 83 10.88 1.40 5.13
N LEU A 84 10.59 0.50 4.19
CA LEU A 84 9.94 -0.79 4.41
C LEU A 84 10.63 -1.94 3.64
N PRO A 85 11.91 -2.25 3.94
CA PRO A 85 12.64 -3.29 3.20
C PRO A 85 11.97 -4.67 3.29
N ALA A 86 11.38 -4.97 4.44
CA ALA A 86 10.66 -6.22 4.68
C ALA A 86 9.46 -6.44 3.73
N LEU A 87 8.86 -5.35 3.21
CA LEU A 87 7.74 -5.43 2.26
C LEU A 87 8.18 -5.93 0.88
N MET A 88 9.44 -5.73 0.54
CA MET A 88 10.03 -6.08 -0.76
C MET A 88 10.69 -7.47 -0.74
N GLY A 89 10.71 -8.16 0.40
CA GLY A 89 11.34 -9.47 0.54
C GLY A 89 12.86 -9.45 0.36
N ARG A 90 13.50 -8.29 0.58
CA ARG A 90 14.96 -8.09 0.51
C ARG A 90 15.56 -7.95 1.91
#